data_AF-A0A4W5KWW1-F1
#
_entry.id   AF-A0A4W5KWW1-F1
#
_cell.length_a   1.000
_cell.length_b   1.000
_cell.length_c   1.000
_cell.angle_alpha   90.00
_cell.angle_beta   90.00
_cell.angle_gamma   90.00
#
_symmetry.space_group_name_H-M   'P 1'
#
loop_
_entity.id
_entity.type
_entity.pdbx_description
1 polymer ?
#
loop_
_entity_poly.entity_id
_entity_poly.type
_entity_poly.pdbx_seq_one_letter_code
_entity_poly.pdbx_strand_id
1 'polypeptide(L)' 'MKSLVMQQNNYPKHRSKSTTEWLLQKKIRLLEWPSQSPDLNLIEMLWHDLKREVHTRHPKNNVELKQFCKED' A
#
# COMPACT_ATOMS: atom_id res chain seq x y z
N MET A 1 9.85 -15.49 18.02
CA MET A 1 10.25 -14.42 17.09
C MET A 1 9.07 -14.11 16.17
N LYS A 2 8.57 -12.86 16.14
CA LYS A 2 7.48 -12.48 15.23
C LYS A 2 8.01 -12.50 13.80
N SER A 3 7.31 -13.19 12.92
CA SER A 3 7.72 -13.37 11.54
C SER A 3 6.89 -12.41 10.67
N LEU A 4 7.54 -11.52 9.91
CA LEU A 4 6.83 -10.51 9.10
C LEU A 4 6.13 -11.19 7.91
N VAL A 5 4.90 -10.78 7.61
CA VAL A 5 4.15 -11.21 6.43
C VAL A 5 3.71 -9.97 5.67
N MET A 6 3.93 -9.96 4.36
CA MET A 6 3.54 -8.87 3.48
C MET A 6 2.12 -9.10 2.97
N GLN A 7 1.27 -8.10 3.12
CA GLN A 7 -0.07 -8.07 2.55
C GLN A 7 -0.04 -7.28 1.24
N GLN A 8 -0.65 -7.82 0.18
CA GLN A 8 -0.92 -7.10 -1.07
C GLN A 8 -2.25 -7.58 -1.66
N ASN A 9 -2.94 -6.73 -2.41
CA ASN A 9 -4.16 -7.12 -3.10
C ASN A 9 -3.87 -8.04 -4.31
N ASN A 10 -4.93 -8.65 -4.87
CA ASN A 10 -4.84 -9.59 -5.99
C ASN A 10 -4.77 -8.92 -7.38
N TYR A 11 -4.29 -7.68 -7.48
CA TYR A 11 -4.19 -7.01 -8.78
C TYR A 11 -3.24 -7.78 -9.71
N PRO A 12 -3.53 -7.91 -11.03
CA PRO A 12 -2.76 -8.78 -11.93
C PRO A 12 -1.25 -8.53 -11.93
N LYS A 13 -0.81 -7.28 -11.76
CA LYS A 13 0.62 -6.93 -11.68
C LYS A 13 1.31 -7.47 -10.41
N HIS A 14 0.57 -7.59 -9.31
CA HIS A 14 1.09 -8.13 -8.05
C HIS A 14 1.17 -9.66 -8.06
N ARG A 15 0.38 -10.30 -8.94
CA ARG A 15 0.34 -11.75 -9.15
C ARG A 15 1.04 -12.22 -10.42
N SER A 16 1.72 -11.33 -11.13
CA SER A 16 2.50 -11.71 -12.30
C SER A 16 3.62 -12.66 -11.90
N LYS A 17 4.05 -13.49 -12.86
CA LYS A 17 5.17 -14.41 -12.67
C LYS A 17 6.44 -13.68 -12.18
N SER A 18 6.77 -12.55 -12.82
CA SER A 18 7.93 -11.74 -12.45
C SER A 18 7.88 -11.26 -11.00
N THR A 19 6.73 -10.76 -10.55
CA THR A 19 6.56 -10.24 -9.18
C THR A 19 6.62 -11.36 -8.14
N THR A 20 5.93 -12.47 -8.40
CA THR A 20 5.89 -13.63 -7.49
C THR A 20 7.26 -14.31 -7.36
N GLU A 21 8.01 -14.45 -8.46
CA GLU A 21 9.39 -14.95 -8.45
C GLU A 21 10.32 -14.04 -7.64
N TRP A 22 10.22 -12.72 -7.81
CA TRP A 22 11.03 -11.77 -7.04
C TRP A 22 10.74 -11.86 -5.53
N LEU A 23 9.47 -11.94 -5.14
CA LEU A 23 9.08 -12.07 -3.72
C LEU A 23 9.60 -13.37 -3.11
N LEU A 24 9.55 -14.48 -3.85
CA LEU A 24 10.11 -15.76 -3.44
C LEU A 24 11.64 -15.68 -3.26
N GLN A 25 12.36 -15.09 -4.21
CA GLN A 25 13.81 -14.88 -4.13
C GLN A 25 14.20 -14.03 -2.91
N LYS A 26 13.39 -13.05 -2.55
CA LYS A 26 13.58 -12.21 -1.35
C LYS A 26 13.12 -12.86 -0.06
N LYS A 27 12.59 -14.09 -0.11
CA LYS A 27 12.06 -14.83 1.06
C LYS A 27 10.96 -14.04 1.79
N ILE A 28 10.20 -13.22 1.04
CA ILE A 28 9.07 -12.47 1.57
C ILE A 28 7.87 -13.41 1.60
N ARG A 29 7.29 -13.61 2.79
CA ARG A 29 6.02 -14.33 2.92
C ARG A 29 4.88 -13.41 2.53
N LEU A 30 4.02 -13.88 1.63
CA LEU A 30 2.78 -13.21 1.27
C LEU A 30 1.61 -13.73 2.11
N LEU A 31 0.73 -12.83 2.52
CA LEU A 31 -0.56 -13.18 3.08
C LEU A 31 -1.50 -13.60 1.93
N GLU A 32 -2.20 -14.72 2.08
CA GLU A 32 -3.30 -15.05 1.17
C GLU A 32 -4.42 -14.04 1.34
N TRP A 33 -4.88 -13.46 0.24
CA TRP A 33 -5.84 -12.36 0.25
C TRP A 33 -7.10 -12.70 -0.56
N PRO A 34 -8.31 -12.51 -0.02
CA PRO A 34 -9.53 -12.61 -0.80
C PRO A 34 -9.63 -11.46 -1.82
N SER A 35 -10.05 -11.78 -3.04
CA SER A 35 -10.32 -10.74 -4.05
C SER A 35 -11.49 -9.86 -3.63
N GLN A 36 -11.46 -8.58 -4.01
CA GLN A 36 -12.53 -7.61 -3.75
C GLN A 36 -12.83 -7.36 -2.25
N SER A 37 -11.84 -7.52 -1.37
CA SER A 37 -11.95 -7.19 0.06
C SER A 37 -11.10 -5.96 0.43
N PRO A 38 -11.50 -4.74 0.02
CA PRO A 38 -10.81 -3.52 0.40
C PRO A 38 -11.01 -3.17 1.88
N ASP A 39 -12.12 -3.61 2.47
CA ASP A 39 -12.49 -3.46 3.88
C ASP A 39 -11.48 -4.10 4.83
N LEU A 40 -10.85 -5.19 4.40
CA LEU A 40 -9.81 -5.86 5.18
C LEU A 40 -8.45 -5.14 5.08
N ASN A 41 -8.26 -4.26 4.09
CA ASN A 41 -6.97 -3.64 3.80
C ASN A 41 -6.73 -2.39 4.66
N LEU A 42 -5.95 -2.53 5.74
CA LEU A 42 -5.65 -1.45 6.68
C LEU A 42 -5.05 -0.20 6.02
N ILE A 43 -4.35 -0.34 4.89
CA ILE A 43 -3.79 0.82 4.18
C ILE A 43 -4.87 1.76 3.62
N GLU A 44 -6.08 1.25 3.34
CA GLU A 44 -7.19 2.08 2.83
C GLU A 44 -7.66 3.07 3.89
N MET A 45 -7.65 2.66 5.17
CA MET A 45 -7.96 3.55 6.29
C MET A 45 -6.88 4.64 6.43
N LEU A 46 -5.60 4.25 6.35
CA LEU A 46 -4.50 5.22 6.39
C LEU A 46 -4.55 6.21 5.22
N TRP A 47 -4.88 5.73 4.00
CA TRP A 47 -5.05 6.60 2.85
C TRP A 47 -6.21 7.57 3.02
N HIS A 48 -7.30 7.14 3.65
CA HIS A 48 -8.44 8.03 3.94
C HIS A 48 -8.01 9.19 4.83
N ASP A 49 -7.31 8.89 5.94
CA ASP A 49 -6.85 9.92 6.87
C ASP A 49 -5.81 10.84 6.23
N LEU A 50 -4.83 10.29 5.51
CA LEU A 50 -3.84 11.09 4.80
C LEU A 50 -4.49 12.04 3.78
N LYS A 51 -5.44 11.54 2.98
CA LYS A 51 -6.14 12.38 1.99
C LYS A 51 -6.91 13.51 2.66
N ARG A 52 -7.55 13.26 3.81
CA ARG A 52 -8.25 14.30 4.57
C ARG A 52 -7.29 15.41 4.99
N GLU A 53 -6.14 15.05 5.57
CA GLU A 53 -5.15 16.04 6.04
C GLU A 53 -4.44 16.77 4.90
N VAL A 54 -4.15 16.10 3.80
CA VAL A 54 -3.58 16.76 2.61
C VAL A 54 -4.61 17.70 1.99
N HIS A 55 -5.89 17.32 1.96
CA HIS A 55 -6.95 18.14 1.37
C HIS A 55 -7.15 19.47 2.12
N THR A 56 -7.06 19.47 3.46
CA THR A 56 -7.20 20.69 4.28
C THR A 56 -6.10 21.72 3.99
N ARG A 57 -4.94 21.28 3.48
CA ARG A 57 -3.80 22.14 3.10
C ARG A 57 -3.89 22.68 1.67
N HIS A 58 -4.87 22.24 0.88
CA HIS A 58 -5.12 22.72 -0.49
C HIS A 58 -3.89 22.84 -1.40
N PRO A 59 -3.12 21.75 -1.63
CA PRO A 59 -1.93 21.80 -2.48
C PRO A 59 -2.27 22.28 -3.89
N LYS A 60 -1.45 23.18 -4.43
CA LYS A 60 -1.63 23.81 -5.76
C LYS A 60 -0.79 23.17 -6.85
N ASN A 61 0.17 22.35 -6.48
CA ASN A 61 1.10 21.71 -7.41
C ASN A 61 1.66 20.41 -6.81
N ASN A 62 2.39 19.66 -7.64
CA ASN A 62 2.97 18.37 -7.25
C ASN A 62 4.06 18.50 -6.18
N VAL A 63 4.69 19.67 -6.03
CA VAL A 63 5.73 19.89 -5.01
C VAL A 63 5.07 19.99 -3.64
N GLU A 64 4.03 20.82 -3.51
CA GLU A 64 3.23 20.94 -2.30
C GLU A 64 2.54 19.63 -1.92
N LEU A 65 1.94 18.94 -2.90
CA LEU A 65 1.32 17.63 -2.65
C LEU A 65 2.33 16.64 -2.05
N LYS A 66 3.52 16.51 -2.65
CA LYS A 66 4.58 15.64 -2.13
C LYS A 66 5.05 16.06 -0.75
N GLN A 67 5.13 17.36 -0.48
CA GLN A 67 5.53 17.87 0.82
C GLN A 67 4.48 17.54 1.88
N PHE A 68 3.19 17.67 1.56
CA PHE A 68 2.10 17.43 2.50
C PHE A 68 1.81 15.95 2.72
N CYS A 69 2.22 15.06 1.81
CA CYS A 69 2.11 13.61 2.00
C CYS A 69 3.21 13.01 2.89
N LYS A 70 4.20 13.78 3.33
CA LYS A 70 5.27 13.29 4.20
C LYS A 70 4.89 13.51 5.66
N GLU A 71 5.18 12.51 6.49
CA GLU A 71 5.31 12.70 7.94
C GLU A 71 6.62 13.44 8.22
N ASP A 72 6.62 14.33 9.22
CA ASP A 72 7.82 15.05 9.68
C ASP A 72 8.84 14.12 10.35
#